data_AF-A0AAN9V3B9-F1
#
_entry.id   AF-A0AAN9V3B9-F1
#
_cell.length_a   1.000
_cell.length_b   1.000
_cell.length_c   1.000
_cell.angle_alpha   90.00
_cell.angle_beta   90.00
_cell.angle_gamma   90.00
#
_symmetry.space_group_name_H-M   'P 1'
#
loop_
_entity.id
_entity.type
_entity.pdbx_description
1 polymer ?
#
loop_
_entity_poly.entity_id
_entity_poly.type
_entity_poly.pdbx_seq_one_letter_code
_entity_poly.pdbx_strand_id
1 'polypeptide(L)'
;MQQKLLAAVLGTSLPLLARAQDCSVVNDVAVTFYGSPDNDPPGSAATAYSCGGRDNQAGGVGSYDDPLTFATAPGEYEQCELLYAPYIKKYIRMEDSCEQCTSDWANGEAHIDIWTGTVADGGDAQVECENELTPGPQQSFIRNPAADLEVDVTPLWDNGACNTQNTYPDYNTGDYCGNNSGGGGGGGGSPPTCQTGCEWEGHCIGKQSSPTQMF
;
A
#
# COMPACT_ATOMS: atom_id res chain seq x y z
N MET A 1 -18.14 -68.17 2.60
CA MET A 1 -17.03 -67.25 2.29
C MET A 1 -17.60 -65.94 1.78
N GLN A 2 -17.40 -64.87 2.57
CA GLN A 2 -17.33 -63.43 2.24
C GLN A 2 -18.31 -62.82 1.21
N GLN A 3 -19.33 -62.11 1.73
CA GLN A 3 -19.97 -60.99 1.02
C GLN A 3 -19.10 -59.74 1.20
N LYS A 4 -18.61 -59.18 0.09
CA LYS A 4 -17.93 -57.87 0.05
C LYS A 4 -18.99 -56.79 -0.08
N LEU A 5 -19.20 -56.02 1.00
CA LEU A 5 -19.93 -54.76 0.95
C LEU A 5 -19.00 -53.69 0.36
N LEU A 6 -19.34 -53.16 -0.82
CA LEU A 6 -18.78 -51.90 -1.30
C LEU A 6 -19.57 -50.76 -0.67
N ALA A 7 -18.94 -50.00 0.22
CA ALA A 7 -19.46 -48.74 0.71
C ALA A 7 -19.14 -47.64 -0.32
N ALA A 8 -20.16 -47.13 -1.00
CA ALA A 8 -20.04 -45.93 -1.82
C ALA A 8 -20.07 -44.70 -0.89
N VAL A 9 -18.90 -44.07 -0.70
CA VAL A 9 -18.79 -42.80 0.02
C VAL A 9 -19.14 -41.68 -0.97
N LEU A 10 -20.36 -41.17 -0.89
CA LEU A 10 -20.79 -39.96 -1.59
C LEU A 10 -20.13 -38.77 -0.88
N GLY A 11 -19.05 -38.24 -1.45
CA GLY A 11 -18.41 -37.01 -0.99
C GLY A 11 -19.32 -35.81 -1.24
N THR A 12 -19.93 -35.27 -0.19
CA THR A 12 -20.59 -33.97 -0.24
C THR A 12 -19.53 -32.87 -0.30
N SER A 13 -19.25 -32.34 -1.48
CA SER A 13 -18.49 -31.11 -1.63
C SER A 13 -19.32 -29.95 -1.07
N LEU A 14 -18.99 -29.46 0.12
CA LEU A 14 -19.54 -28.19 0.59
C LEU A 14 -18.96 -27.07 -0.29
N PRO A 15 -19.78 -26.19 -0.89
CA PRO A 15 -19.27 -24.99 -1.51
C PRO A 15 -18.60 -24.13 -0.42
N LEU A 16 -17.31 -23.84 -0.60
CA LEU A 16 -16.63 -22.77 0.13
C LEU A 16 -17.33 -21.47 -0.23
N LEU A 17 -18.20 -20.99 0.64
CA LEU A 17 -18.70 -19.62 0.60
C LEU A 17 -17.50 -18.72 0.86
N ALA A 18 -16.90 -18.17 -0.21
CA ALA A 18 -15.96 -17.07 -0.09
C ALA A 18 -16.69 -15.95 0.66
N ARG A 19 -16.20 -15.63 1.87
CA ARG A 19 -16.66 -14.42 2.55
C ARG A 19 -16.13 -13.26 1.72
N ALA A 20 -17.03 -12.39 1.25
CA ALA A 20 -16.61 -11.09 0.77
C ALA A 20 -15.79 -10.46 1.92
N GLN A 21 -14.54 -10.09 1.65
CA GLN A 21 -13.80 -9.29 2.62
C GLN A 21 -14.43 -7.90 2.62
N ASP A 22 -15.07 -7.55 3.74
CA ASP A 22 -15.56 -6.19 3.96
C ASP A 22 -14.34 -5.34 4.29
N CYS A 23 -13.79 -4.70 3.26
CA CYS A 23 -12.79 -3.67 3.44
C CYS A 23 -13.36 -2.48 4.22
N SER A 24 -12.49 -1.65 4.78
CA SER A 24 -12.88 -0.34 5.30
C SER A 24 -11.85 0.73 4.94
N VAL A 25 -12.29 1.98 4.94
CA VAL A 25 -11.43 3.14 4.67
C VAL A 25 -11.07 3.82 5.99
N VAL A 26 -9.79 4.07 6.18
CA VAL A 26 -9.25 4.98 7.20
C VAL A 26 -8.82 6.26 6.51
N ASN A 27 -9.22 7.41 7.03
CA ASN A 27 -8.88 8.73 6.48
C ASN A 27 -7.99 9.49 7.46
N ASP A 28 -7.48 10.64 7.02
CA ASP A 28 -6.80 11.62 7.87
C ASP A 28 -5.56 11.07 8.60
N VAL A 29 -4.79 10.22 7.90
CA VAL A 29 -3.56 9.61 8.42
C VAL A 29 -2.35 10.42 7.94
N ALA A 30 -1.55 10.94 8.88
CA ALA A 30 -0.25 11.53 8.59
C ALA A 30 0.71 10.44 8.07
N VAL A 31 1.57 10.81 7.12
CA VAL A 31 2.50 9.88 6.49
C VAL A 31 3.88 10.49 6.49
N THR A 32 4.86 9.72 6.94
CA THR A 32 6.28 9.92 6.64
C THR A 32 6.85 8.69 5.97
N PHE A 33 8.12 8.78 5.59
CA PHE A 33 8.91 7.65 5.09
C PHE A 33 10.18 7.52 5.91
N TYR A 34 10.68 6.30 6.01
CA TYR A 34 11.94 5.97 6.66
C TYR A 34 12.73 4.93 5.86
N GLY A 35 13.98 4.77 6.21
CA GLY A 35 14.91 3.91 5.49
C GLY A 35 15.98 3.34 6.39
N SER A 36 16.90 2.59 5.80
CA SER A 36 18.02 2.04 6.56
C SER A 36 18.84 3.08 7.32
N PRO A 37 19.09 4.31 6.82
CA PRO A 37 19.95 5.27 7.51
C PRO A 37 19.38 5.77 8.84
N ASP A 38 18.06 5.93 8.94
CA ASP A 38 17.38 6.55 10.08
C ASP A 38 16.48 5.59 10.86
N ASN A 39 16.42 4.32 10.45
CA ASN A 39 15.84 3.25 11.26
C ASN A 39 16.51 3.13 12.65
N ASP A 40 15.85 2.48 13.61
CA ASP A 40 16.43 2.18 14.92
C ASP A 40 16.61 0.65 15.12
N PRO A 41 17.84 0.12 15.10
CA PRO A 41 19.12 0.82 15.02
C PRO A 41 19.45 1.35 13.60
N PRO A 42 20.19 2.47 13.50
CA PRO A 42 20.62 3.04 12.22
C PRO A 42 21.49 2.09 11.40
N GLY A 43 21.39 2.18 10.08
CA GLY A 43 22.07 1.30 9.13
C GLY A 43 21.50 -0.13 9.12
N SER A 44 20.26 -0.32 9.57
CA SER A 44 19.62 -1.63 9.63
C SER A 44 18.21 -1.63 9.03
N ALA A 45 17.71 -2.83 8.74
CA ALA A 45 16.30 -3.05 8.42
C ALA A 45 15.56 -3.73 9.59
N ALA A 46 16.09 -3.69 10.82
CA ALA A 46 15.45 -4.38 11.93
C ALA A 46 14.04 -3.82 12.19
N THR A 47 13.10 -4.71 12.55
CA THR A 47 11.73 -4.32 12.89
C THR A 47 11.27 -4.92 14.22
N ALA A 48 10.33 -4.25 14.90
CA ALA A 48 9.76 -4.72 16.17
C ALA A 48 9.04 -6.07 16.06
N TYR A 49 8.44 -6.38 14.90
CA TYR A 49 7.58 -7.54 14.71
C TYR A 49 8.05 -8.46 13.58
N SER A 50 8.02 -9.77 13.83
CA SER A 50 8.29 -10.79 12.81
C SER A 50 6.99 -11.13 12.07
N CYS A 51 6.87 -10.64 10.84
CA CYS A 51 5.73 -10.87 9.97
C CYS A 51 6.18 -11.50 8.65
N GLY A 52 5.33 -12.33 8.04
CA GLY A 52 5.56 -12.93 6.72
C GLY A 52 6.85 -13.74 6.55
N GLY A 53 7.49 -14.18 7.65
CA GLY A 53 8.73 -14.96 7.59
C GLY A 53 9.99 -14.14 7.27
N ARG A 54 9.99 -12.83 7.53
CA ARG A 54 11.13 -11.93 7.29
C ARG A 54 12.15 -11.83 8.43
N ASP A 55 12.02 -12.65 9.49
CA ASP A 55 12.95 -12.67 10.62
C ASP A 55 13.26 -11.27 11.20
N ASN A 56 12.22 -10.47 11.45
CA ASN A 56 12.32 -9.09 11.96
C ASN A 56 13.11 -8.15 11.03
N GLN A 57 12.88 -8.24 9.72
CA GLN A 57 13.47 -7.35 8.74
C GLN A 57 12.40 -6.63 7.91
N ALA A 58 12.55 -5.31 7.78
CA ALA A 58 11.80 -4.46 6.89
C ALA A 58 12.12 -4.81 5.43
N GLY A 59 11.15 -4.55 4.55
CA GLY A 59 11.30 -4.80 3.12
C GLY A 59 9.96 -4.99 2.46
N GLY A 60 9.96 -5.85 1.44
CA GLY A 60 8.84 -6.08 0.56
C GLY A 60 8.77 -5.10 -0.60
N VAL A 61 8.17 -5.54 -1.71
CA VAL A 61 8.02 -4.71 -2.92
C VAL A 61 6.71 -3.93 -2.97
N GLY A 62 5.79 -4.20 -2.05
CA GLY A 62 4.46 -3.58 -1.99
C GLY A 62 3.36 -4.36 -2.71
N SER A 63 3.58 -5.65 -3.00
CA SER A 63 2.54 -6.55 -3.52
C SER A 63 1.72 -7.16 -2.38
N TYR A 64 0.57 -7.79 -2.67
CA TYR A 64 -0.25 -8.42 -1.62
C TYR A 64 0.51 -9.50 -0.84
N ASP A 65 1.26 -10.35 -1.55
CA ASP A 65 2.03 -11.45 -0.96
C ASP A 65 3.36 -10.99 -0.36
N ASP A 66 3.88 -9.85 -0.82
CA ASP A 66 5.13 -9.23 -0.36
C ASP A 66 4.92 -7.73 -0.08
N PRO A 67 4.15 -7.39 0.97
CA PRO A 67 3.77 -6.02 1.28
C PRO A 67 4.95 -5.23 1.82
N LEU A 68 4.98 -3.94 1.53
CA LEU A 68 6.03 -3.05 2.02
C LEU A 68 5.87 -2.82 3.52
N THR A 69 6.95 -2.77 4.28
CA THR A 69 6.90 -2.52 5.71
C THR A 69 6.39 -1.11 6.02
N PHE A 70 5.58 -0.98 7.07
CA PHE A 70 5.36 0.30 7.73
C PHE A 70 5.46 0.19 9.25
N ALA A 71 5.78 1.33 9.87
CA ALA A 71 5.81 1.56 11.30
C ALA A 71 4.65 2.49 11.72
N THR A 72 4.16 2.32 12.94
CA THR A 72 3.09 3.17 13.52
C THR A 72 3.12 3.06 15.05
N ALA A 73 2.19 3.71 15.75
CA ALA A 73 2.05 3.52 17.19
C ALA A 73 1.50 2.12 17.53
N PRO A 74 2.05 1.41 18.55
CA PRO A 74 1.45 0.17 19.02
C PRO A 74 -0.03 0.36 19.41
N GLY A 75 -0.92 -0.38 18.76
CA GLY A 75 -2.37 -0.32 18.99
C GLY A 75 -3.15 0.61 18.06
N GLU A 76 -2.49 1.38 17.18
CA GLU A 76 -3.17 2.09 16.09
C GLU A 76 -3.66 1.11 14.99
N TYR A 77 -2.83 0.11 14.72
CA TYR A 77 -3.09 -1.03 13.84
C TYR A 77 -2.68 -2.33 14.54
N GLU A 78 -3.26 -3.46 14.13
CA GLU A 78 -2.89 -4.77 14.63
C GLU A 78 -1.50 -5.18 14.11
N GLN A 79 -0.78 -5.95 14.91
CA GLN A 79 0.50 -6.51 14.48
C GLN A 79 0.32 -7.35 13.20
N CYS A 80 1.17 -7.11 12.20
CA CYS A 80 1.09 -7.73 10.87
C CYS A 80 -0.19 -7.38 10.08
N GLU A 81 -0.96 -6.36 10.46
CA GLU A 81 -2.13 -5.90 9.71
C GLU A 81 -1.71 -5.45 8.31
N LEU A 82 -2.48 -5.87 7.31
CA LEU A 82 -2.27 -5.54 5.91
C LEU A 82 -3.20 -4.40 5.52
N LEU A 83 -2.62 -3.34 4.96
CA LEU A 83 -3.33 -2.21 4.38
C LEU A 83 -3.00 -2.10 2.89
N TYR A 84 -3.82 -1.36 2.16
CA TYR A 84 -3.46 -0.84 0.85
C TYR A 84 -3.39 0.69 0.93
N ALA A 85 -2.33 1.25 0.36
CA ALA A 85 -2.04 2.67 0.29
C ALA A 85 -2.24 3.16 -1.16
N PRO A 86 -3.42 3.70 -1.51
CA PRO A 86 -3.74 4.07 -2.88
C PRO A 86 -2.75 5.06 -3.50
N TYR A 87 -2.28 6.03 -2.71
CA TYR A 87 -1.41 7.11 -3.19
C TYR A 87 0.01 6.63 -3.56
N ILE A 88 0.41 5.41 -3.21
CA ILE A 88 1.65 4.77 -3.70
C ILE A 88 1.37 3.45 -4.43
N LYS A 89 0.09 3.08 -4.57
CA LYS A 89 -0.38 1.80 -5.12
C LYS A 89 0.40 0.59 -4.57
N LYS A 90 0.52 0.52 -3.25
CA LYS A 90 1.23 -0.58 -2.57
C LYS A 90 0.39 -1.15 -1.45
N TYR A 91 0.51 -2.45 -1.25
CA TYR A 91 0.15 -3.08 0.01
C TYR A 91 1.25 -2.81 1.03
N ILE A 92 0.86 -2.46 2.24
CA ILE A 92 1.77 -2.20 3.34
C ILE A 92 1.39 -3.06 4.55
N ARG A 93 2.36 -3.51 5.33
CA ARG A 93 2.14 -4.35 6.52
C ARG A 93 2.76 -3.73 7.77
N MET A 94 2.02 -3.76 8.87
CA MET A 94 2.48 -3.25 10.16
C MET A 94 3.51 -4.22 10.74
N GLU A 95 4.78 -3.90 10.61
CA GLU A 95 5.88 -4.75 11.11
C GLU A 95 6.75 -4.04 12.12
N ASP A 96 6.58 -2.72 12.30
CA ASP A 96 7.47 -1.94 13.15
C ASP A 96 6.75 -0.85 13.97
N SER A 97 7.51 -0.20 14.86
CA SER A 97 7.02 0.90 15.71
C SER A 97 7.84 2.16 15.51
N CYS A 98 7.20 3.34 15.52
CA CYS A 98 7.87 4.64 15.47
C CYS A 98 7.56 5.50 16.70
N GLU A 99 8.59 6.15 17.25
CA GLU A 99 8.48 6.99 18.44
C GLU A 99 7.60 8.22 18.19
N GLN A 100 7.81 8.91 17.07
CA GLN A 100 7.02 10.07 16.70
C GLN A 100 5.55 9.69 16.52
N CYS A 101 5.26 8.61 15.80
CA CYS A 101 3.91 8.09 15.65
C CYS A 101 3.26 7.74 16.99
N THR A 102 4.03 7.19 17.93
CA THR A 102 3.53 6.90 19.29
C THR A 102 3.12 8.17 20.03
N SER A 103 3.89 9.25 19.89
CA SER A 103 3.54 10.56 20.46
C SER A 103 2.29 11.13 19.80
N ASP A 104 2.21 11.09 18.47
CA ASP A 104 1.09 11.62 17.69
C ASP A 104 -0.21 10.87 18.01
N TRP A 105 -0.14 9.53 18.10
CA TRP A 105 -1.28 8.70 18.47
C TRP A 105 -1.78 8.98 19.89
N ALA A 106 -0.87 9.20 20.85
CA ALA A 106 -1.23 9.61 22.20
C ALA A 106 -1.94 10.98 22.23
N ASN A 107 -1.72 11.82 21.22
CA ASN A 107 -2.37 13.11 21.03
C ASN A 107 -3.61 13.05 20.11
N GLY A 108 -3.98 11.86 19.63
CA GLY A 108 -5.16 11.64 18.79
C GLY A 108 -4.93 11.85 17.29
N GLU A 109 -3.69 11.83 16.83
CA GLU A 109 -3.31 11.91 15.42
C GLU A 109 -2.84 10.55 14.92
N ALA A 110 -3.43 10.06 13.84
CA ALA A 110 -3.02 8.81 13.18
C ALA A 110 -1.76 9.07 12.34
N HIS A 111 -0.75 8.22 12.47
CA HIS A 111 0.53 8.41 11.78
C HIS A 111 1.16 7.07 11.39
N ILE A 112 1.46 6.93 10.11
CA ILE A 112 2.21 5.81 9.54
C ILE A 112 3.53 6.31 8.95
N ASP A 113 4.60 5.58 9.22
CA ASP A 113 5.92 5.78 8.63
C ASP A 113 6.26 4.60 7.70
N ILE A 114 6.54 4.85 6.42
CA ILE A 114 6.63 3.78 5.39
C ILE A 114 8.08 3.53 4.97
N TRP A 115 8.48 2.26 4.95
CA TRP A 115 9.81 1.85 4.52
C TRP A 115 10.05 2.17 3.05
N THR A 116 11.18 2.79 2.70
CA THR A 116 11.49 3.20 1.32
C THR A 116 11.87 2.04 0.37
N GLY A 117 12.01 0.82 0.88
CA GLY A 117 12.05 -0.40 0.06
C GLY A 117 13.44 -1.02 -0.16
N THR A 118 14.51 -0.52 0.47
CA THR A 118 15.84 -1.15 0.40
C THR A 118 16.58 -1.12 1.73
N VAL A 119 17.24 -2.24 2.04
CA VAL A 119 18.11 -2.41 3.21
C VAL A 119 19.47 -1.75 3.04
N ALA A 120 19.81 -1.32 1.82
CA ALA A 120 21.07 -0.62 1.59
C ALA A 120 20.98 0.79 2.19
N ASP A 121 21.91 1.11 3.08
CA ASP A 121 22.07 2.44 3.66
C ASP A 121 22.52 3.45 2.58
N GLY A 122 21.58 4.29 2.14
CA GLY A 122 21.82 5.38 1.20
C GLY A 122 22.30 6.68 1.85
N GLY A 123 22.48 6.71 3.18
CA GLY A 123 22.85 7.89 3.96
C GLY A 123 21.89 9.07 3.76
N ASP A 124 22.43 10.29 3.85
CA ASP A 124 21.66 11.54 3.74
C ASP A 124 20.81 11.65 2.47
N ALA A 125 21.22 11.01 1.36
CA ALA A 125 20.47 11.06 0.11
C ALA A 125 19.16 10.25 0.18
N GLN A 126 19.14 9.17 0.96
CA GLN A 126 17.92 8.42 1.22
C GLN A 126 17.02 9.19 2.21
N VAL A 127 17.61 9.85 3.21
CA VAL A 127 16.87 10.75 4.12
C VAL A 127 16.24 11.93 3.36
N GLU A 128 16.94 12.50 2.39
CA GLU A 128 16.36 13.53 1.52
C GLU A 128 15.19 12.96 0.70
N CYS A 129 15.32 11.74 0.19
CA CYS A 129 14.24 11.05 -0.51
C CYS A 129 13.00 10.81 0.37
N GLU A 130 13.19 10.40 1.62
CA GLU A 130 12.10 10.22 2.59
C GLU A 130 11.31 11.52 2.80
N ASN A 131 12.02 12.65 2.91
CA ASN A 131 11.41 13.97 3.01
C ASN A 131 10.67 14.38 1.72
N GLU A 132 11.20 14.05 0.53
CA GLU A 132 10.54 14.33 -0.75
C GLU A 132 9.30 13.48 -1.00
N LEU A 133 9.29 12.23 -0.50
CA LEU A 133 8.16 11.31 -0.60
C LEU A 133 7.03 11.66 0.38
N THR A 134 7.38 12.27 1.53
CA THR A 134 6.45 12.66 2.58
C THR A 134 5.39 13.64 2.04
N PRO A 135 4.11 13.23 1.94
CA PRO A 135 3.08 14.09 1.38
C PRO A 135 2.71 15.21 2.36
N GLY A 136 2.47 16.42 1.85
CA GLY A 136 1.95 17.51 2.66
C GLY A 136 0.54 17.24 3.23
N PRO A 137 -0.42 16.73 2.42
CA PRO A 137 -1.74 16.33 2.90
C PRO A 137 -1.73 14.95 3.56
N GLN A 138 -2.60 14.76 4.56
CA GLN A 138 -2.93 13.45 5.12
C GLN A 138 -3.54 12.52 4.07
N GLN A 139 -3.32 11.22 4.23
CA GLN A 139 -3.72 10.18 3.28
C GLN A 139 -4.81 9.27 3.84
N SER A 140 -5.43 8.51 2.93
CA SER A 140 -6.39 7.46 3.27
C SER A 140 -5.82 6.09 2.93
N PHE A 141 -6.18 5.09 3.74
CA PHE A 141 -5.73 3.71 3.62
C PHE A 141 -6.92 2.76 3.62
N ILE A 142 -6.75 1.61 2.96
CA ILE A 142 -7.77 0.57 2.87
C ILE A 142 -7.38 -0.58 3.79
N ARG A 143 -8.16 -0.82 4.84
CA ARG A 143 -8.05 -2.00 5.70
C ARG A 143 -8.78 -3.18 5.05
N ASN A 144 -8.28 -4.40 5.28
CA ASN A 144 -8.76 -5.63 4.65
C ASN A 144 -8.94 -5.48 3.12
N PRO A 145 -7.91 -5.00 2.39
CA PRO A 145 -8.03 -4.77 0.96
C PRO A 145 -8.18 -6.09 0.18
N ALA A 146 -8.82 -6.02 -0.99
CA ALA A 146 -8.79 -7.13 -1.95
C ALA A 146 -7.35 -7.45 -2.35
N ALA A 147 -7.07 -8.69 -2.79
CA ALA A 147 -5.72 -9.15 -3.09
C ALA A 147 -5.20 -8.82 -4.50
N ASP A 148 -6.08 -8.32 -5.37
CA ASP A 148 -5.86 -8.09 -6.80
C ASP A 148 -5.91 -6.60 -7.20
N LEU A 149 -5.72 -5.70 -6.23
CA LEU A 149 -5.64 -4.26 -6.52
C LEU A 149 -4.40 -3.97 -7.37
N GLU A 150 -4.46 -2.88 -8.13
CA GLU A 150 -3.33 -2.41 -8.92
C GLU A 150 -2.12 -2.14 -8.02
N VAL A 151 -0.95 -2.63 -8.41
CA VAL A 151 0.30 -2.42 -7.67
C VAL A 151 1.35 -1.73 -8.54
N ASP A 152 2.01 -0.73 -7.99
CA ASP A 152 3.29 -0.26 -8.49
C ASP A 152 4.41 -0.82 -7.61
N VAL A 153 5.20 -1.75 -8.15
CA VAL A 153 6.30 -2.40 -7.43
C VAL A 153 7.64 -1.67 -7.62
N THR A 154 7.66 -0.50 -8.25
CA THR A 154 8.85 0.35 -8.34
C THR A 154 9.34 0.68 -6.92
N PRO A 155 10.62 0.47 -6.58
CA PRO A 155 11.16 0.87 -5.28
C PRO A 155 10.97 2.38 -5.06
N LEU A 156 10.70 2.83 -3.83
CA LEU A 156 10.61 4.27 -3.56
C LEU A 156 12.01 4.91 -3.52
N TRP A 157 12.99 4.15 -3.01
CA TRP A 157 14.41 4.44 -3.08
C TRP A 157 15.18 3.23 -3.64
N ASP A 158 16.04 3.46 -4.63
CA ASP A 158 16.98 2.44 -5.12
C ASP A 158 18.26 3.07 -5.67
N ASN A 159 19.41 2.63 -5.16
CA ASN A 159 20.75 2.97 -5.66
C ASN A 159 20.96 4.47 -5.98
N GLY A 160 20.52 5.36 -5.08
CA GLY A 160 20.67 6.81 -5.23
C GLY A 160 19.52 7.51 -5.97
N ALA A 161 18.52 6.77 -6.46
CA ALA A 161 17.35 7.32 -7.11
C ALA A 161 16.16 7.38 -6.16
N CYS A 162 15.56 8.57 -6.03
CA CYS A 162 14.29 8.78 -5.36
C CYS A 162 13.14 8.81 -6.37
N ASN A 163 12.21 7.86 -6.26
CA ASN A 163 11.13 7.64 -7.23
C ASN A 163 9.84 8.38 -6.84
N THR A 164 9.93 9.70 -6.60
CA THR A 164 8.79 10.55 -6.24
C THR A 164 7.67 10.58 -7.29
N GLN A 165 8.00 10.26 -8.55
CA GLN A 165 7.05 10.17 -9.65
C GLN A 165 6.12 8.94 -9.55
N ASN A 166 6.44 7.99 -8.68
CA ASN A 166 5.65 6.79 -8.40
C ASN A 166 4.69 7.01 -7.22
N THR A 167 4.16 8.23 -7.14
CA THR A 167 3.10 8.64 -6.23
C THR A 167 1.88 9.09 -7.03
N TYR A 168 0.69 8.82 -6.51
CA TYR A 168 -0.59 8.93 -7.19
C TYR A 168 -1.60 9.65 -6.28
N PRO A 169 -1.40 10.95 -5.99
CA PRO A 169 -2.21 11.67 -5.01
C PRO A 169 -3.68 11.83 -5.41
N ASP A 170 -3.99 11.69 -6.71
CA ASP A 170 -5.35 11.75 -7.26
C ASP A 170 -5.98 10.35 -7.27
N TYR A 171 -6.57 9.91 -6.16
CA TYR A 171 -7.25 8.62 -6.03
C TYR A 171 -8.63 8.75 -5.37
N ASN A 172 -9.50 7.76 -5.58
CA ASN A 172 -10.79 7.65 -4.89
C ASN A 172 -10.84 6.35 -4.09
N THR A 173 -11.02 6.44 -2.78
CA THR A 173 -11.05 5.28 -1.87
C THR A 173 -12.19 4.31 -2.17
N GLY A 174 -13.30 4.79 -2.76
CA GLY A 174 -14.42 3.94 -3.18
C GLY A 174 -14.08 2.96 -4.30
N ASP A 175 -13.03 3.21 -5.07
CA ASP A 175 -12.55 2.31 -6.13
C ASP A 175 -11.83 1.08 -5.55
N TYR A 176 -11.26 1.22 -4.35
CA TYR A 176 -10.51 0.18 -3.64
C TYR A 176 -11.31 -0.47 -2.52
N CYS A 177 -12.34 0.23 -2.03
CA CYS A 177 -13.20 -0.24 -0.98
C CYS A 177 -14.67 0.06 -1.21
N GLY A 178 -15.27 -0.73 -2.11
CA GLY A 178 -16.69 -0.68 -2.42
C GLY A 178 -17.29 -2.08 -2.52
N ASN A 179 -18.59 -2.19 -2.20
CA ASN A 179 -19.40 -3.40 -2.32
C ASN A 179 -19.38 -3.96 -3.76
N ASN A 180 -18.34 -4.68 -4.15
CA ASN A 180 -18.40 -5.59 -5.28
C ASN A 180 -18.47 -7.02 -4.76
N SER A 181 -19.60 -7.31 -4.10
CA SER A 181 -20.07 -8.67 -3.88
C SER A 181 -20.36 -9.32 -5.24
N GLY A 182 -19.34 -9.97 -5.80
CA GLY A 182 -19.49 -10.98 -6.84
C GLY A 182 -19.35 -10.47 -8.28
N GLY A 183 -18.27 -10.92 -8.93
CA GLY A 183 -18.22 -10.99 -10.38
C GLY A 183 -16.86 -10.63 -10.94
N GLY A 184 -16.06 -11.65 -11.28
CA GLY A 184 -15.04 -11.47 -12.29
C GLY A 184 -15.68 -10.87 -13.54
N GLY A 185 -15.09 -9.80 -14.04
CA GLY A 185 -15.59 -9.10 -15.22
C GLY A 185 -15.05 -7.68 -15.26
N GLY A 186 -14.05 -7.46 -16.13
CA GLY A 186 -13.47 -6.15 -16.36
C GLY A 186 -14.53 -5.08 -16.61
N GLY A 187 -14.41 -3.98 -15.87
CA GLY A 187 -15.04 -2.72 -16.17
C GLY A 187 -13.95 -1.75 -16.58
N GLY A 188 -13.66 -1.69 -17.88
CA GLY A 188 -12.87 -0.61 -18.44
C GLY A 188 -13.48 0.72 -18.03
N GLY A 189 -12.78 1.47 -17.19
CA GLY A 189 -12.89 2.92 -17.21
C GLY A 189 -12.66 3.32 -18.66
N SER A 190 -13.68 3.89 -19.31
CA SER A 190 -13.51 4.42 -20.65
C SER A 190 -12.27 5.33 -20.62
N PRO A 191 -11.26 5.11 -21.48
CA PRO A 191 -10.13 6.01 -21.53
C PRO A 191 -10.67 7.42 -21.79
N PRO A 192 -10.05 8.47 -21.21
CA PRO A 192 -10.46 9.83 -21.50
C PRO A 192 -10.47 10.00 -23.02
N THR A 193 -11.65 10.28 -23.59
CA THR A 193 -11.76 10.58 -25.01
C THR A 193 -11.10 11.94 -25.22
N CYS A 194 -9.78 11.96 -25.50
CA CYS A 194 -9.10 13.17 -25.92
C CYS A 194 -9.79 13.62 -27.22
N GLN A 195 -10.56 14.71 -27.18
CA GLN A 195 -11.35 15.20 -28.33
C GLN A 195 -10.48 15.60 -29.55
N THR A 196 -9.15 15.62 -29.42
CA THR A 196 -8.21 16.00 -30.49
C THR A 196 -6.99 15.08 -30.65
N GLY A 197 -6.97 13.88 -30.04
CA GLY A 197 -5.89 12.89 -30.19
C GLY A 197 -4.75 12.97 -29.16
N CYS A 198 -4.00 11.88 -29.02
CA CYS A 198 -2.86 11.71 -28.10
C CYS A 198 -1.53 12.01 -28.83
N GLU A 199 -0.59 12.66 -28.14
CA GLU A 199 0.78 12.86 -28.66
C GLU A 199 1.62 11.58 -28.45
N TRP A 200 1.36 10.87 -27.35
CA TRP A 200 1.83 9.52 -27.00
C TRP A 200 1.01 8.96 -25.82
N GLU A 201 1.20 7.69 -25.46
CA GLU A 201 0.42 7.00 -24.41
C GLU A 201 0.42 7.77 -23.09
N GLY A 202 -0.76 8.20 -22.65
CA GLY A 202 -0.97 8.93 -21.39
C GLY A 202 -0.96 10.46 -21.49
N HIS A 203 -0.75 11.07 -22.66
CA HIS A 203 -0.71 12.54 -22.81
C HIS A 203 -1.63 13.07 -23.94
N CYS A 204 -2.62 13.92 -23.60
CA CYS A 204 -3.50 14.56 -24.60
C CYS A 204 -2.81 15.78 -25.25
N ILE A 205 -2.96 15.94 -26.57
CA ILE A 205 -2.52 17.14 -27.31
C ILE A 205 -3.40 18.34 -26.92
N GLY A 206 -2.78 19.46 -26.52
CA GLY A 206 -3.43 20.78 -26.53
C GLY A 206 -3.93 21.35 -25.20
N LYS A 207 -3.33 21.05 -24.04
CA LYS A 207 -3.54 21.91 -22.87
C LYS A 207 -2.96 23.31 -23.13
N GLN A 208 -3.82 24.23 -23.59
CA GLN A 208 -3.53 25.65 -23.45
C GLN A 208 -3.45 25.94 -21.95
N SER A 209 -2.30 26.43 -21.51
CA SER A 209 -2.15 27.12 -20.24
C SER A 209 -3.17 28.26 -20.18
N SER A 210 -4.14 28.17 -19.28
CA SER A 210 -5.14 29.23 -19.11
C SER A 210 -4.49 30.44 -18.45
N PRO A 211 -4.51 31.63 -19.07
CA PRO A 211 -4.05 32.86 -18.42
C PRO A 211 -5.16 33.47 -17.56
N THR A 212 -4.79 33.86 -16.33
CA THR A 212 -5.27 35.04 -15.57
C THR A 212 -6.78 35.25 -15.34
N GLN A 213 -7.17 35.34 -14.06
CA GLN A 213 -8.05 36.40 -13.55
C GLN A 213 -7.50 36.86 -12.18
N MET A 214 -6.68 37.90 -12.16
CA MET A 214 -7.02 39.18 -11.51
C MET A 214 -8.52 39.42 -11.30
N PHE A 215 -8.94 39.39 -10.04
CA PHE A 215 -9.61 40.48 -9.31
C PHE A 215 -9.20 40.41 -7.83
#